data_AF-A0A6H0KRA2-F1
#
_entry.id   AF-A0A6H0KRA2-F1
#
_cell.length_a   1.000
_cell.length_b   1.000
_cell.length_c   1.000
_cell.angle_alpha   90.00
_cell.angle_beta   90.00
_cell.angle_gamma   90.00
#
_symmetry.space_group_name_H-M   'P 1'
#
loop_
_entity.id
_entity.type
_entity.pdbx_description
1 polymer ?
#
loop_
_entity_poly.entity_id
_entity_poly.type
_entity_poly.pdbx_seq_one_letter_code
_entity_poly.pdbx_strand_id
1 'polypeptide(L)'
;MEHKIWLYAPGENASKWDVCLSQNIMCIGWDDMGNLLEYSSKKEMAAKLQDIYGKPGSSFKNDSLALWEFAYEMQVGDIVIVKKGQNQIIGRGIVESDYAFDDSFPDFKNVRKMQWTNVGEWETVGKNVQKTLTDITKQPDYVKSLEKLFEDKSQKQYWWLVASPKIWSFSKAPVGEIQDYTLYNDSGNQRRVFQNFIDAKEGDIVIGYEATPVKQVVAIAEIAKSADGQKIYFKKTESLLNPVDYSVIKDIPELSGMEFLKNKNGSFFKLTKDEYNILMKLIRGGNPMHNPQYSETNFLDNVFIKSEEYNKLRSLLLAKKNVILQGAPGVGKTYSAKRLAYSIIGEEDRTKIEFIQFHQNYSYEDFVMGYKPKEDGGFELRRGVFYNFCQKAQSDPDKKYFFIIDEINRGNMSKIFGELLMLIENDYRGEKHQIRLAYNDEYFSVPKNLYIIGMMNTADRSLAMIDYALRRRFSFFDMVPGFDSDGFKKYQENLDCDAFNRVIDAIKALNVEIAKDDSLGKGFCIGHSYFCNQESIDNMWLGNVIEYDIAPMLREYWFDNDKKFKEETDKLLSLIK
;
A
#
# COMPACT_ATOMS: atom_id res chain seq x y z
N MET A 1 0.89 -30.73 -27.02
CA MET A 1 0.63 -32.15 -26.70
C MET A 1 0.04 -32.16 -25.31
N GLU A 2 -1.05 -32.88 -25.09
CA GLU A 2 -1.71 -32.96 -23.79
C GLU A 2 -0.89 -33.91 -22.91
N HIS A 3 -0.37 -33.42 -21.78
CA HIS A 3 0.41 -34.23 -20.85
C HIS A 3 -0.49 -35.28 -20.19
N LYS A 4 0.00 -36.51 -20.05
CA LYS A 4 -0.77 -37.58 -19.40
C LYS A 4 -0.73 -37.42 -17.89
N ILE A 5 -1.76 -37.96 -17.23
CA ILE A 5 -1.88 -37.99 -15.78
C ILE A 5 -1.89 -39.45 -15.35
N TRP A 6 -0.94 -39.81 -14.50
CA TRP A 6 -0.68 -41.17 -14.06
C TRP A 6 -1.03 -41.34 -12.59
N LEU A 7 -1.77 -42.40 -12.25
CA LEU A 7 -1.93 -42.86 -10.88
C LEU A 7 -0.89 -43.94 -10.59
N TYR A 8 -0.07 -43.74 -9.57
CA TYR A 8 1.13 -44.54 -9.31
C TYR A 8 1.21 -45.01 -7.85
N ALA A 9 1.62 -46.26 -7.63
CA ALA A 9 1.88 -46.85 -6.32
C ALA A 9 3.35 -47.29 -6.18
N PRO A 10 4.15 -46.65 -5.30
CA PRO A 10 5.56 -46.95 -5.10
C PRO A 10 5.72 -48.18 -4.18
N GLY A 11 5.52 -49.37 -4.74
CA GLY A 11 5.58 -50.63 -3.98
C GLY A 11 4.32 -50.91 -3.15
N GLU A 12 4.32 -52.05 -2.45
CA GLU A 12 3.17 -52.47 -1.64
C GLU A 12 2.93 -51.46 -0.50
N ASN A 13 1.70 -50.95 -0.39
CA ASN A 13 1.33 -49.88 0.55
C ASN A 13 2.28 -48.67 0.52
N ALA A 14 2.80 -48.33 -0.66
CA ALA A 14 3.74 -47.23 -0.87
C ALA A 14 5.07 -47.37 -0.10
N SER A 15 5.55 -48.59 0.12
CA SER A 15 6.80 -48.89 0.85
C SER A 15 8.06 -48.22 0.29
N LYS A 16 8.05 -47.77 -0.97
CA LYS A 16 9.18 -47.08 -1.61
C LYS A 16 9.02 -45.56 -1.66
N TRP A 17 8.00 -45.01 -1.02
CA TRP A 17 7.70 -43.58 -1.07
C TRP A 17 8.83 -42.69 -0.51
N ASP A 18 9.40 -43.06 0.63
CA ASP A 18 10.48 -42.27 1.26
C ASP A 18 11.74 -42.21 0.38
N VAL A 19 12.03 -43.29 -0.35
CA VAL A 19 13.13 -43.34 -1.32
C VAL A 19 12.82 -42.45 -2.53
N CYS A 20 11.60 -42.53 -3.06
CA CYS A 20 11.13 -41.69 -4.15
C CYS A 20 11.23 -40.19 -3.84
N LEU A 21 10.87 -39.81 -2.60
CA LEU A 21 10.96 -38.43 -2.11
C LEU A 21 12.41 -37.97 -1.93
N SER A 22 13.21 -38.73 -1.18
CA SER A 22 14.58 -38.32 -0.85
C SER A 22 15.50 -38.24 -2.06
N GLN A 23 15.25 -39.05 -3.09
CA GLN A 23 16.05 -39.11 -4.31
C GLN A 23 15.42 -38.34 -5.49
N ASN A 24 14.22 -37.75 -5.32
CA ASN A 24 13.46 -37.10 -6.40
C ASN A 24 13.27 -38.00 -7.63
N ILE A 25 12.81 -39.23 -7.40
CA ILE A 25 12.55 -40.23 -8.44
C ILE A 25 11.20 -40.89 -8.24
N MET A 26 10.64 -41.47 -9.31
CA MET A 26 9.67 -42.55 -9.21
C MET A 26 10.32 -43.86 -9.68
N CYS A 27 9.95 -44.98 -9.07
CA CYS A 27 10.52 -46.29 -9.39
C CYS A 27 9.47 -47.41 -9.50
N ILE A 28 9.73 -48.42 -10.31
CA ILE A 28 8.88 -49.62 -10.39
C ILE A 28 9.73 -50.87 -10.14
N GLY A 29 9.11 -51.92 -9.57
CA GLY A 29 9.79 -53.17 -9.25
C GLY A 29 10.09 -54.03 -10.48
N TRP A 30 10.06 -55.36 -10.28
CA TRP A 30 10.41 -56.37 -11.30
C TRP A 30 11.86 -56.26 -11.77
N ASP A 31 12.80 -56.16 -10.83
CA ASP A 31 14.23 -56.04 -11.15
C ASP A 31 14.78 -57.23 -11.94
N ASP A 32 14.20 -58.42 -11.78
CA ASP A 32 14.52 -59.63 -12.56
C ASP A 32 14.19 -59.50 -14.06
N MET A 33 13.40 -58.49 -14.45
CA MET A 33 13.17 -58.13 -15.85
C MET A 33 14.37 -57.41 -16.46
N GLY A 34 15.32 -56.93 -15.66
CA GLY A 34 16.44 -56.13 -16.14
C GLY A 34 15.97 -54.82 -16.80
N ASN A 35 16.75 -54.33 -17.75
CA ASN A 35 16.45 -53.09 -18.44
C ASN A 35 15.23 -53.25 -19.37
N LEU A 36 14.13 -52.57 -19.05
CA LEU A 36 12.87 -52.65 -19.78
C LEU A 36 12.96 -52.18 -21.25
N LEU A 37 13.99 -51.42 -21.63
CA LEU A 37 14.22 -51.02 -23.01
C LEU A 37 14.68 -52.16 -23.93
N GLU A 38 15.05 -53.32 -23.36
CA GLU A 38 15.50 -54.50 -24.12
C GLU A 38 14.33 -55.29 -24.74
N TYR A 39 13.09 -55.01 -24.35
CA TYR A 39 11.92 -55.75 -24.81
C TYR A 39 11.24 -55.06 -26.00
N SER A 40 10.99 -55.80 -27.07
CA SER A 40 10.38 -55.26 -28.28
C SER A 40 8.85 -55.09 -28.21
N SER A 41 8.19 -55.73 -27.22
CA SER A 41 6.73 -55.64 -27.07
C SER A 41 6.21 -55.97 -25.65
N LYS A 42 5.01 -55.46 -25.33
CA LYS A 42 4.24 -55.86 -24.13
C LYS A 42 4.07 -57.38 -23.99
N LYS A 43 3.96 -58.10 -25.13
CA LYS A 43 3.78 -59.56 -25.16
C LYS A 43 5.07 -60.28 -24.74
N GLU A 44 6.21 -59.76 -25.15
CA GLU A 44 7.52 -60.28 -24.75
C GLU A 44 7.76 -60.08 -23.25
N MET A 45 7.44 -58.89 -22.73
CA MET A 45 7.49 -58.64 -21.28
C MET A 45 6.58 -59.61 -20.51
N ALA A 46 5.36 -59.84 -20.98
CA ALA A 46 4.44 -60.80 -20.34
C ALA A 46 4.98 -62.24 -20.37
N ALA A 47 5.59 -62.67 -21.48
CA ALA A 47 6.21 -63.99 -21.58
C ALA A 47 7.40 -64.13 -20.61
N LYS A 48 8.23 -63.08 -20.48
CA LYS A 48 9.34 -63.08 -19.53
C LYS A 48 8.87 -63.12 -18.08
N LEU A 49 7.79 -62.43 -17.73
CA LEU A 49 7.18 -62.53 -16.40
C LEU A 49 6.66 -63.94 -16.10
N GLN A 50 6.09 -64.64 -17.09
CA GLN A 50 5.67 -66.05 -16.91
C GLN A 50 6.85 -66.96 -16.56
N ASP A 51 7.99 -66.74 -17.22
CA ASP A 51 9.25 -67.45 -16.98
C ASP A 51 9.79 -67.16 -15.57
N ILE A 52 9.96 -65.89 -15.20
CA ILE A 52 10.45 -65.45 -13.89
C ILE A 52 9.62 -66.05 -12.73
N TYR A 53 8.29 -66.03 -12.86
CA TYR A 53 7.41 -66.50 -11.79
C TYR A 53 7.04 -67.99 -11.88
N GLY A 54 7.52 -68.72 -12.90
CA GLY A 54 7.18 -70.13 -13.12
C GLY A 54 5.68 -70.38 -13.31
N LYS A 55 4.96 -69.44 -13.93
CA LYS A 55 3.49 -69.46 -14.11
C LYS A 55 3.09 -69.46 -15.59
N PRO A 56 3.39 -70.53 -16.34
CA PRO A 56 3.00 -70.63 -17.75
C PRO A 56 1.47 -70.55 -17.88
N GLY A 57 0.98 -69.64 -18.74
CA GLY A 57 -0.44 -69.42 -18.97
C GLY A 57 -1.10 -68.30 -18.16
N SER A 58 -0.40 -67.70 -17.17
CA SER A 58 -0.89 -66.49 -16.51
C SER A 58 -0.76 -65.28 -17.43
N SER A 59 -1.78 -64.42 -17.48
CA SER A 59 -1.80 -63.33 -18.48
C SER A 59 -0.74 -62.25 -18.26
N PHE A 60 -0.37 -61.97 -17.00
CA PHE A 60 0.49 -60.83 -16.60
C PHE A 60 0.16 -59.50 -17.30
N LYS A 61 -1.10 -59.33 -17.74
CA LYS A 61 -1.49 -58.27 -18.65
C LYS A 61 -1.33 -56.88 -18.04
N ASN A 62 -1.64 -56.73 -16.75
CA ASN A 62 -1.52 -55.45 -16.06
C ASN A 62 -0.05 -55.13 -15.73
N ASP A 63 0.74 -56.14 -15.37
CA ASP A 63 2.14 -55.96 -14.98
C ASP A 63 2.99 -55.61 -16.21
N SER A 64 2.83 -56.35 -17.32
CA SER A 64 3.51 -56.02 -18.59
C SER A 64 3.05 -54.70 -19.19
N LEU A 65 1.78 -54.30 -18.97
CA LEU A 65 1.30 -52.98 -19.37
C LEU A 65 1.96 -51.88 -18.55
N ALA A 66 2.04 -52.02 -17.23
CA ALA A 66 2.66 -51.03 -16.35
C ALA A 66 4.15 -50.84 -16.66
N LEU A 67 4.89 -51.94 -16.87
CA LEU A 67 6.31 -51.90 -17.25
C LEU A 67 6.52 -51.20 -18.60
N TRP A 68 5.68 -51.52 -19.58
CA TRP A 68 5.75 -50.87 -20.89
C TRP A 68 5.37 -49.39 -20.84
N GLU A 69 4.30 -49.03 -20.14
CA GLU A 69 3.85 -47.64 -20.00
C GLU A 69 4.93 -46.81 -19.29
N PHE A 70 5.54 -47.37 -18.24
CA PHE A 70 6.63 -46.72 -17.51
C PHE A 70 7.87 -46.51 -18.39
N ALA A 71 8.28 -47.51 -19.19
CA ALA A 71 9.50 -47.41 -20.00
C ALA A 71 9.31 -46.62 -21.31
N TYR A 72 8.18 -46.80 -22.00
CA TYR A 72 7.99 -46.33 -23.39
C TYR A 72 6.92 -45.25 -23.59
N GLU A 73 5.89 -45.18 -22.74
CA GLU A 73 4.75 -44.27 -23.00
C GLU A 73 4.74 -43.00 -22.13
N MET A 74 5.32 -43.06 -20.93
CA MET A 74 5.45 -41.91 -20.04
C MET A 74 6.51 -40.93 -20.56
N GLN A 75 6.18 -39.64 -20.54
CA GLN A 75 7.01 -38.56 -21.10
C GLN A 75 7.37 -37.51 -20.06
N VAL A 76 8.46 -36.77 -20.30
CA VAL A 76 8.81 -35.57 -19.52
C VAL A 76 7.65 -34.56 -19.58
N GLY A 77 7.27 -34.04 -18.42
CA GLY A 77 6.13 -33.13 -18.25
C GLY A 77 4.81 -33.83 -17.89
N ASP A 78 4.73 -35.16 -17.95
CA ASP A 78 3.57 -35.90 -17.44
C ASP A 78 3.40 -35.70 -15.92
N ILE A 79 2.15 -35.73 -15.45
CA ILE A 79 1.82 -35.57 -14.03
C ILE A 79 1.64 -36.95 -13.39
N VAL A 80 2.22 -37.14 -12.21
CA VAL A 80 2.10 -38.37 -11.42
C VAL A 80 1.42 -38.06 -10.10
N ILE A 81 0.32 -38.74 -9.81
CA ILE A 81 -0.39 -38.75 -8.54
C ILE A 81 -0.09 -40.05 -7.82
N VAL A 82 0.41 -39.96 -6.59
CA VAL A 82 0.95 -41.09 -5.83
C VAL A 82 -0.09 -41.58 -4.82
N LYS A 83 -0.38 -42.88 -4.81
CA LYS A 83 -1.34 -43.50 -3.88
C LYS A 83 -0.69 -44.43 -2.86
N LYS A 84 -1.32 -44.52 -1.68
CA LYS A 84 -1.04 -45.49 -0.62
C LYS A 84 -2.29 -46.36 -0.40
N GLY A 85 -2.20 -47.62 -0.77
CA GLY A 85 -3.36 -48.51 -0.76
C GLY A 85 -4.48 -48.05 -1.71
N GLN A 86 -5.73 -48.24 -1.30
CA GLN A 86 -6.91 -47.92 -2.12
C GLN A 86 -7.57 -46.58 -1.77
N ASN A 87 -7.28 -45.99 -0.62
CA ASN A 87 -8.08 -44.87 -0.09
C ASN A 87 -7.26 -43.61 0.21
N GLN A 88 -5.97 -43.59 -0.12
CA GLN A 88 -5.08 -42.47 0.18
C GLN A 88 -4.24 -42.06 -1.01
N ILE A 89 -4.04 -40.75 -1.13
CA ILE A 89 -3.05 -40.09 -1.98
C ILE A 89 -1.97 -39.53 -1.07
N ILE A 90 -0.71 -39.65 -1.49
CA ILE A 90 0.45 -39.25 -0.69
C ILE A 90 1.39 -38.25 -1.38
N GLY A 91 1.14 -37.95 -2.65
CA GLY A 91 1.95 -36.98 -3.36
C GLY A 91 1.51 -36.71 -4.79
N ARG A 92 2.11 -35.67 -5.35
CA ARG A 92 1.94 -35.23 -6.73
C ARG A 92 3.26 -34.73 -7.27
N GLY A 93 3.63 -35.12 -8.49
CA GLY A 93 4.86 -34.64 -9.13
C GLY A 93 4.77 -34.59 -10.64
N ILE A 94 5.82 -34.04 -11.26
CA ILE A 94 6.00 -33.92 -12.71
C ILE A 94 7.21 -34.74 -13.12
N VAL A 95 7.10 -35.53 -14.20
CA VAL A 95 8.22 -36.33 -14.73
C VAL A 95 9.28 -35.42 -15.34
N GLU A 96 10.53 -35.55 -14.90
CA GLU A 96 11.66 -34.71 -15.35
C GLU A 96 12.64 -35.43 -16.29
N SER A 97 12.58 -36.76 -16.37
CA SER A 97 13.48 -37.53 -17.24
C SER A 97 12.79 -38.64 -18.00
N ASP A 98 13.45 -39.08 -19.06
CA ASP A 98 13.22 -40.38 -19.67
C ASP A 98 13.51 -41.53 -18.68
N TYR A 99 13.06 -42.72 -19.04
CA TYR A 99 13.29 -43.95 -18.27
C TYR A 99 14.79 -44.28 -18.20
N ALA A 100 15.23 -44.77 -17.03
CA ALA A 100 16.55 -45.33 -16.82
C ALA A 100 16.49 -46.63 -16.01
N PHE A 101 17.40 -47.55 -16.30
CA PHE A 101 17.71 -48.68 -15.44
C PHE A 101 18.96 -48.33 -14.62
N ASP A 102 18.83 -48.25 -13.29
CA ASP A 102 19.87 -47.80 -12.39
C ASP A 102 20.26 -48.90 -11.39
N ASP A 103 21.38 -49.56 -11.68
CA ASP A 103 21.94 -50.64 -10.85
C ASP A 103 22.53 -50.17 -9.51
N SER A 104 22.60 -48.86 -9.26
CA SER A 104 23.04 -48.35 -7.95
C SER A 104 22.00 -48.57 -6.84
N PHE A 105 20.72 -48.78 -7.20
CA PHE A 105 19.67 -49.11 -6.25
C PHE A 105 19.68 -50.60 -5.89
N PRO A 106 19.51 -50.96 -4.61
CA PRO A 106 19.49 -52.37 -4.17
C PRO A 106 18.26 -53.13 -4.68
N ASP A 107 17.15 -52.43 -4.91
CA ASP A 107 15.91 -52.93 -5.50
C ASP A 107 15.12 -51.75 -6.12
N PHE A 108 14.15 -52.06 -6.99
CA PHE A 108 13.39 -51.07 -7.78
C PHE A 108 14.28 -50.22 -8.69
N LYS A 109 15.07 -50.90 -9.53
CA LYS A 109 16.10 -50.32 -10.41
C LYS A 109 15.53 -49.59 -11.64
N ASN A 110 14.25 -49.76 -11.93
CA ASN A 110 13.57 -49.08 -13.03
C ASN A 110 13.09 -47.70 -12.57
N VAL A 111 13.74 -46.62 -12.98
CA VAL A 111 13.56 -45.28 -12.40
C VAL A 111 13.29 -44.18 -13.44
N ARG A 112 12.66 -43.09 -12.97
CA ARG A 112 12.55 -41.79 -13.66
C ARG A 112 12.73 -40.66 -12.64
N LYS A 113 13.36 -39.56 -13.02
CA LYS A 113 13.47 -38.35 -12.17
C LYS A 113 12.12 -37.63 -12.10
N MET A 114 11.84 -37.05 -10.94
CA MET A 114 10.57 -36.42 -10.60
C MET A 114 10.79 -35.07 -9.92
N GLN A 115 10.01 -34.08 -10.33
CA GLN A 115 9.79 -32.86 -9.56
C GLN A 115 8.54 -33.04 -8.69
N TRP A 116 8.70 -33.30 -7.39
CA TRP A 116 7.57 -33.38 -6.48
C TRP A 116 6.97 -31.98 -6.21
N THR A 117 5.68 -31.81 -6.47
CA THR A 117 4.94 -30.55 -6.33
C THR A 117 4.10 -30.48 -5.06
N ASN A 118 3.60 -31.62 -4.57
CA ASN A 118 2.86 -31.72 -3.32
C ASN A 118 3.23 -33.03 -2.62
N VAL A 119 3.45 -32.99 -1.31
CA VAL A 119 3.78 -34.13 -0.46
C VAL A 119 2.96 -34.01 0.84
N GLY A 120 2.27 -35.08 1.23
CA GLY A 120 1.31 -35.07 2.34
C GLY A 120 0.49 -36.35 2.36
N GLU A 121 -0.59 -36.41 3.14
CA GLU A 121 -1.54 -37.53 3.10
C GLU A 121 -2.97 -36.98 2.93
N TRP A 122 -3.69 -37.48 1.93
CA TRP A 122 -5.06 -37.08 1.60
C TRP A 122 -5.95 -38.31 1.43
N GLU A 123 -7.15 -38.29 2.02
CA GLU A 123 -8.15 -39.34 1.82
C GLU A 123 -8.92 -39.14 0.51
N THR A 124 -9.18 -40.23 -0.21
CA THR A 124 -9.95 -40.20 -1.46
C THR A 124 -11.43 -40.50 -1.22
N VAL A 125 -12.31 -39.81 -1.98
CA VAL A 125 -13.74 -40.14 -2.03
C VAL A 125 -13.92 -41.32 -2.99
N GLY A 126 -13.65 -42.54 -2.52
CA GLY A 126 -13.76 -43.77 -3.29
C GLY A 126 -12.47 -44.60 -3.32
N LYS A 127 -12.54 -45.78 -3.95
CA LYS A 127 -11.42 -46.73 -4.05
C LYS A 127 -10.61 -46.49 -5.32
N ASN A 128 -9.33 -46.21 -5.14
CA ASN A 128 -8.32 -46.17 -6.20
C ASN A 128 -8.15 -47.56 -6.84
N VAL A 129 -7.80 -47.59 -8.13
CA VAL A 129 -7.45 -48.85 -8.80
C VAL A 129 -6.26 -49.53 -8.11
N GLN A 130 -6.29 -50.86 -8.05
CA GLN A 130 -5.23 -51.66 -7.39
C GLN A 130 -3.94 -51.78 -8.22
N LYS A 131 -3.97 -51.35 -9.49
CA LYS A 131 -2.80 -51.40 -10.38
C LYS A 131 -1.65 -50.52 -9.87
N THR A 132 -0.42 -50.91 -10.20
CA THR A 132 0.81 -50.19 -9.83
C THR A 132 0.95 -48.86 -10.56
N LEU A 133 0.64 -48.85 -11.85
CA LEU A 133 0.64 -47.66 -12.70
C LEU A 133 -0.62 -47.68 -13.56
N THR A 134 -1.27 -46.55 -13.76
CA THR A 134 -2.45 -46.43 -14.63
C THR A 134 -2.55 -45.03 -15.21
N ASP A 135 -2.66 -44.93 -16.53
CA ASP A 135 -3.07 -43.70 -17.22
C ASP A 135 -4.54 -43.39 -16.87
N ILE A 136 -4.76 -42.31 -16.13
CA ILE A 136 -6.10 -41.85 -15.71
C ILE A 136 -6.57 -40.63 -16.52
N THR A 137 -5.81 -40.20 -17.53
CA THR A 137 -6.11 -39.02 -18.37
C THR A 137 -7.52 -39.09 -18.96
N LYS A 138 -7.98 -40.30 -19.31
CA LYS A 138 -9.32 -40.53 -19.90
C LYS A 138 -10.48 -40.48 -18.91
N GLN A 139 -10.23 -40.15 -17.63
CA GLN A 139 -11.23 -40.06 -16.56
C GLN A 139 -11.24 -38.64 -15.97
N PRO A 140 -11.73 -37.62 -16.72
CA PRO A 140 -11.56 -36.21 -16.36
C PRO A 140 -12.19 -35.83 -15.01
N ASP A 141 -13.36 -36.39 -14.68
CA ASP A 141 -14.00 -36.13 -13.38
C ASP A 141 -13.20 -36.70 -12.21
N TYR A 142 -12.61 -37.88 -12.40
CA TYR A 142 -11.77 -38.53 -11.42
C TYR A 142 -10.45 -37.77 -11.24
N VAL A 143 -9.79 -37.39 -12.33
CA VAL A 143 -8.61 -36.50 -12.30
C VAL A 143 -8.92 -35.21 -11.56
N LYS A 144 -10.02 -34.53 -11.91
CA LYS A 144 -10.43 -33.28 -11.26
C LYS A 144 -10.67 -33.48 -9.76
N SER A 145 -11.24 -34.62 -9.36
CA SER A 145 -11.44 -34.94 -7.95
C SER A 145 -10.13 -35.12 -7.18
N LEU A 146 -9.10 -35.70 -7.81
CA LEU A 146 -7.78 -35.89 -7.21
C LEU A 146 -6.97 -34.60 -7.19
N GLU A 147 -6.97 -33.82 -8.27
CA GLU A 147 -6.30 -32.51 -8.33
C GLU A 147 -6.83 -31.55 -7.27
N LYS A 148 -8.15 -31.62 -6.96
CA LYS A 148 -8.78 -30.84 -5.90
C LYS A 148 -8.22 -31.15 -4.49
N LEU A 149 -7.61 -32.32 -4.27
CA LEU A 149 -6.98 -32.65 -2.98
C LEU A 149 -5.75 -31.78 -2.71
N PHE A 150 -5.06 -31.36 -3.75
CA PHE A 150 -3.85 -30.54 -3.67
C PHE A 150 -4.15 -29.03 -3.68
N GLU A 151 -5.42 -28.63 -3.79
CA GLU A 151 -5.83 -27.26 -3.58
C GLU A 151 -5.72 -26.91 -2.09
N ASP A 152 -4.74 -26.07 -1.75
CA ASP A 152 -4.55 -25.57 -0.40
C ASP A 152 -5.79 -24.76 0.05
N LYS A 153 -6.56 -25.30 1.00
CA LYS A 153 -7.70 -24.60 1.63
C LYS A 153 -7.27 -23.59 2.70
N SER A 154 -5.97 -23.51 3.02
CA SER A 154 -5.43 -22.58 4.02
C SER A 154 -4.81 -21.32 3.40
N GLN A 155 -4.47 -21.34 2.10
CA GLN A 155 -4.05 -20.14 1.37
C GLN A 155 -5.24 -19.34 0.88
N LYS A 156 -5.41 -18.15 1.46
CA LYS A 156 -6.32 -17.13 0.94
C LYS A 156 -5.93 -16.77 -0.49
N GLN A 157 -6.92 -16.74 -1.38
CA GLN A 157 -6.78 -16.18 -2.72
C GLN A 157 -7.08 -14.67 -2.69
N TYR A 158 -6.62 -13.98 -3.73
CA TYR A 158 -6.71 -12.53 -3.86
C TYR A 158 -7.46 -12.19 -5.13
N TRP A 159 -8.42 -11.26 -5.01
CA TRP A 159 -9.33 -10.92 -6.07
C TRP A 159 -9.45 -9.41 -6.26
N TRP A 160 -9.79 -9.02 -7.47
CA TRP A 160 -10.09 -7.64 -7.85
C TRP A 160 -11.54 -7.54 -8.33
N LEU A 161 -12.39 -6.85 -7.56
CA LEU A 161 -13.80 -6.65 -7.91
C LEU A 161 -14.02 -5.24 -8.47
N VAL A 162 -14.53 -5.18 -9.70
CA VAL A 162 -14.92 -3.96 -10.39
C VAL A 162 -16.40 -3.69 -10.12
N ALA A 163 -16.67 -2.75 -9.22
CA ALA A 163 -18.00 -2.25 -8.94
C ALA A 163 -18.35 -1.12 -9.93
N SER A 164 -19.53 -1.20 -10.55
CA SER A 164 -20.10 -0.11 -11.33
C SER A 164 -21.04 0.68 -10.43
N PRO A 165 -20.75 1.95 -10.07
CA PRO A 165 -21.58 2.73 -9.14
C PRO A 165 -23.05 2.88 -9.56
N LYS A 166 -23.39 2.62 -10.83
CA LYS A 166 -24.78 2.57 -11.32
C LYS A 166 -25.56 1.35 -10.85
N ILE A 167 -24.86 0.24 -10.58
CA ILE A 167 -25.44 -1.04 -10.14
C ILE A 167 -25.20 -1.20 -8.64
N TRP A 168 -23.96 -1.00 -8.20
CA TRP A 168 -23.55 -1.21 -6.81
C TRP A 168 -22.24 -0.46 -6.52
N SER A 169 -22.08 0.04 -5.28
CA SER A 169 -20.97 0.92 -4.89
C SER A 169 -20.37 0.48 -3.55
N PHE A 170 -19.06 0.23 -3.55
CA PHE A 170 -18.28 -0.02 -2.33
C PHE A 170 -18.25 1.19 -1.39
N SER A 171 -18.19 2.39 -1.97
CA SER A 171 -18.15 3.66 -1.23
C SER A 171 -19.42 3.87 -0.39
N LYS A 172 -20.57 3.41 -0.88
CA LYS A 172 -21.86 3.52 -0.17
C LYS A 172 -22.16 2.36 0.78
N ALA A 173 -21.54 1.20 0.58
CA ALA A 173 -21.73 0.08 1.48
C ALA A 173 -21.20 0.41 2.90
N PRO A 174 -21.82 -0.05 3.99
CA PRO A 174 -21.23 0.07 5.33
C PRO A 174 -20.07 -0.92 5.53
N VAL A 175 -19.13 -0.60 6.41
CA VAL A 175 -18.05 -1.52 6.82
C VAL A 175 -18.61 -2.55 7.79
N GLY A 176 -18.23 -3.81 7.63
CA GLY A 176 -18.61 -4.93 8.49
C GLY A 176 -19.89 -5.67 8.08
N GLU A 177 -20.72 -5.08 7.21
CA GLU A 177 -21.92 -5.75 6.70
C GLU A 177 -21.62 -6.62 5.48
N ILE A 178 -22.40 -7.70 5.34
CA ILE A 178 -22.36 -8.59 4.20
C ILE A 178 -23.20 -8.01 3.07
N GLN A 179 -22.60 -7.86 1.91
CA GLN A 179 -23.20 -7.40 0.67
C GLN A 179 -23.21 -8.53 -0.34
N ASP A 180 -24.24 -8.59 -1.18
CA ASP A 180 -24.32 -9.56 -2.27
C ASP A 180 -24.03 -8.92 -3.63
N TYR A 181 -23.43 -9.69 -4.53
CA TYR A 181 -23.19 -9.30 -5.92
C TYR A 181 -23.64 -10.41 -6.87
N THR A 182 -24.41 -10.02 -7.88
CA THR A 182 -24.97 -10.95 -8.87
C THR A 182 -23.90 -11.47 -9.84
N LEU A 183 -23.93 -12.77 -10.10
CA LEU A 183 -23.07 -13.43 -11.10
C LEU A 183 -23.59 -13.22 -12.55
N TYR A 184 -24.76 -12.63 -12.72
CA TYR A 184 -25.41 -12.40 -14.00
C TYR A 184 -25.54 -10.89 -14.28
N ASN A 185 -25.59 -10.53 -15.56
CA ASN A 185 -25.88 -9.16 -15.98
C ASN A 185 -27.40 -8.91 -16.07
N ASP A 186 -27.80 -7.66 -16.32
CA ASP A 186 -29.20 -7.25 -16.37
C ASP A 186 -30.01 -7.97 -17.46
N SER A 187 -29.34 -8.56 -18.46
CA SER A 187 -29.94 -9.36 -19.53
C SER A 187 -30.01 -10.86 -19.20
N GLY A 188 -29.65 -11.28 -17.98
CA GLY A 188 -29.66 -12.68 -17.54
C GLY A 188 -28.50 -13.53 -18.04
N ASN A 189 -27.50 -12.93 -18.70
CA ASN A 189 -26.30 -13.65 -19.15
C ASN A 189 -25.25 -13.72 -18.03
N GLN A 190 -24.50 -14.82 -17.99
CA GLN A 190 -23.36 -14.97 -17.08
C GLN A 190 -22.36 -13.84 -17.29
N ARG A 191 -21.86 -13.26 -16.19
CA ARG A 191 -20.77 -12.28 -16.25
C ARG A 191 -19.51 -12.95 -16.78
N ARG A 192 -18.72 -12.19 -17.54
CA ARG A 192 -17.42 -12.64 -18.06
C ARG A 192 -16.48 -13.00 -16.91
N VAL A 193 -15.59 -13.94 -17.18
CA VAL A 193 -14.68 -14.52 -16.17
C VAL A 193 -15.46 -15.20 -15.03
N PHE A 194 -16.57 -15.87 -15.39
CA PHE A 194 -17.50 -16.52 -14.46
C PHE A 194 -16.81 -17.49 -13.50
N GLN A 195 -15.78 -18.20 -14.00
CA GLN A 195 -15.03 -19.18 -13.20
C GLN A 195 -14.43 -18.57 -11.93
N ASN A 196 -13.99 -17.30 -11.96
CA ASN A 196 -13.45 -16.62 -10.77
C ASN A 196 -14.47 -16.50 -9.64
N PHE A 197 -15.77 -16.32 -9.96
CA PHE A 197 -16.82 -16.30 -8.94
C PHE A 197 -17.03 -17.67 -8.30
N ILE A 198 -16.80 -18.75 -9.05
CA ILE A 198 -16.92 -20.13 -8.57
C ILE A 198 -15.68 -20.54 -7.77
N ASP A 199 -14.50 -20.05 -8.18
CA ASP A 199 -13.22 -20.36 -7.55
C ASP A 199 -13.02 -19.61 -6.23
N ALA A 200 -13.69 -18.47 -6.03
CA ALA A 200 -13.61 -17.67 -4.81
C ALA A 200 -14.22 -18.39 -3.60
N LYS A 201 -13.42 -18.46 -2.54
CA LYS A 201 -13.72 -19.19 -1.30
C LYS A 201 -13.90 -18.22 -0.14
N GLU A 202 -14.69 -18.63 0.84
CA GLU A 202 -14.86 -17.88 2.09
C GLU A 202 -13.50 -17.57 2.73
N GLY A 203 -13.30 -16.32 3.14
CA GLY A 203 -12.06 -15.82 3.72
C GLY A 203 -11.03 -15.26 2.72
N ASP A 204 -11.25 -15.43 1.41
CA ASP A 204 -10.44 -14.80 0.36
C ASP A 204 -10.53 -13.27 0.42
N ILE A 205 -9.46 -12.58 0.01
CA ILE A 205 -9.38 -11.11 0.08
C ILE A 205 -9.76 -10.50 -1.26
N VAL A 206 -10.53 -9.42 -1.21
CA VAL A 206 -11.00 -8.69 -2.38
C VAL A 206 -10.58 -7.23 -2.30
N ILE A 207 -9.90 -6.74 -3.34
CA ILE A 207 -9.65 -5.32 -3.55
C ILE A 207 -10.83 -4.74 -4.33
N GLY A 208 -11.50 -3.74 -3.75
CA GLY A 208 -12.69 -3.10 -4.30
C GLY A 208 -12.36 -1.88 -5.14
N TYR A 209 -12.52 -2.00 -6.45
CA TYR A 209 -12.32 -0.93 -7.42
C TYR A 209 -13.67 -0.41 -7.94
N GLU A 210 -13.88 0.90 -7.89
CA GLU A 210 -15.05 1.53 -8.49
C GLU A 210 -14.72 2.06 -9.90
N ALA A 211 -15.50 1.60 -10.87
CA ALA A 211 -15.40 2.03 -12.26
C ALA A 211 -15.91 3.49 -12.43
N THR A 212 -15.99 3.94 -13.69
CA THR A 212 -16.46 5.29 -14.05
C THR A 212 -17.77 5.66 -13.32
N PRO A 213 -17.86 6.87 -12.73
CA PRO A 213 -16.92 7.99 -12.85
C PRO A 213 -15.73 7.98 -11.88
N VAL A 214 -15.69 7.07 -10.91
CA VAL A 214 -14.75 7.10 -9.78
C VAL A 214 -13.33 6.71 -10.20
N LYS A 215 -13.18 5.56 -10.87
CA LYS A 215 -11.90 5.01 -11.36
C LYS A 215 -10.80 4.91 -10.28
N GLN A 216 -11.19 4.46 -9.08
CA GLN A 216 -10.28 4.32 -7.93
C GLN A 216 -10.48 3.00 -7.20
N VAL A 217 -9.43 2.52 -6.54
CA VAL A 217 -9.57 1.52 -5.47
C VAL A 217 -10.04 2.25 -4.21
N VAL A 218 -11.18 1.81 -3.66
CA VAL A 218 -11.88 2.52 -2.59
C VAL A 218 -12.11 1.67 -1.34
N ALA A 219 -11.91 0.36 -1.40
CA ALA A 219 -12.20 -0.55 -0.29
C ALA A 219 -11.37 -1.83 -0.32
N ILE A 220 -11.28 -2.48 0.84
CA ILE A 220 -10.88 -3.88 0.97
C ILE A 220 -12.06 -4.65 1.55
N ALA A 221 -12.28 -5.85 1.04
CA ALA A 221 -13.32 -6.76 1.50
C ALA A 221 -12.77 -8.19 1.63
N GLU A 222 -13.57 -9.05 2.24
CA GLU A 222 -13.35 -10.49 2.28
C GLU A 222 -14.58 -11.22 1.72
N ILE A 223 -14.38 -12.38 1.09
CA ILE A 223 -15.50 -13.24 0.72
C ILE A 223 -16.13 -13.79 1.99
N ALA A 224 -17.36 -13.37 2.28
CA ALA A 224 -18.11 -13.81 3.45
C ALA A 224 -18.78 -15.16 3.22
N LYS A 225 -19.14 -15.46 1.97
CA LYS A 225 -19.72 -16.75 1.57
C LYS A 225 -19.45 -16.98 0.09
N SER A 226 -19.01 -18.20 -0.25
CA SER A 226 -18.83 -18.64 -1.64
C SER A 226 -20.12 -18.52 -2.46
N ALA A 227 -19.97 -18.47 -3.79
CA ALA A 227 -21.10 -18.30 -4.68
C ALA A 227 -22.13 -19.43 -4.55
N ASP A 228 -23.41 -19.05 -4.51
CA ASP A 228 -24.55 -19.98 -4.41
C ASP A 228 -25.16 -20.36 -5.78
N GLY A 229 -24.47 -20.00 -6.85
CA GLY A 229 -24.91 -20.16 -8.23
C GLY A 229 -25.67 -18.95 -8.80
N GLN A 230 -26.13 -18.02 -7.97
CA GLN A 230 -26.72 -16.75 -8.43
C GLN A 230 -25.95 -15.52 -7.93
N LYS A 231 -25.50 -15.55 -6.69
CA LYS A 231 -24.83 -14.46 -6.00
C LYS A 231 -23.57 -14.94 -5.29
N ILE A 232 -22.66 -14.02 -5.07
CA ILE A 232 -21.52 -14.16 -4.17
C ILE A 232 -21.61 -13.07 -3.10
N TYR A 233 -21.09 -13.34 -1.91
CA TYR A 233 -21.27 -12.48 -0.74
C TYR A 233 -19.93 -12.02 -0.21
N PHE A 234 -19.80 -10.71 0.02
CA PHE A 234 -18.59 -10.06 0.48
C PHE A 234 -18.89 -9.29 1.75
N LYS A 235 -17.95 -9.28 2.68
CA LYS A 235 -17.98 -8.39 3.83
C LYS A 235 -16.94 -7.31 3.60
N LYS A 236 -17.38 -6.05 3.55
CA LYS A 236 -16.42 -4.95 3.45
C LYS A 236 -15.65 -4.83 4.76
N THR A 237 -14.34 -5.01 4.72
CA THR A 237 -13.48 -4.96 5.91
C THR A 237 -12.91 -3.57 6.15
N GLU A 238 -12.72 -2.79 5.09
CA GLU A 238 -12.11 -1.47 5.16
C GLU A 238 -12.64 -0.55 4.06
N SER A 239 -12.91 0.72 4.39
CA SER A 239 -13.07 1.79 3.41
C SER A 239 -11.76 2.58 3.37
N LEU A 240 -11.21 2.80 2.17
CA LEU A 240 -9.97 3.54 2.02
C LEU A 240 -10.26 5.03 2.13
N LEU A 241 -9.63 5.67 3.12
CA LEU A 241 -9.73 7.12 3.35
C LEU A 241 -8.97 7.91 2.27
N ASN A 242 -7.95 7.31 1.68
CA ASN A 242 -7.19 7.82 0.56
C ASN A 242 -7.27 6.80 -0.58
N PRO A 243 -8.29 6.88 -1.45
CA PRO A 243 -8.44 5.99 -2.60
C PRO A 243 -7.22 6.03 -3.53
N VAL A 244 -6.96 4.93 -4.23
CA VAL A 244 -5.84 4.84 -5.18
C VAL A 244 -6.37 4.97 -6.60
N ASP A 245 -5.95 6.02 -7.31
CA ASP A 245 -6.34 6.27 -8.69
C ASP A 245 -5.86 5.18 -9.65
N TYR A 246 -6.73 4.84 -10.61
CA TYR A 246 -6.41 3.90 -11.68
C TYR A 246 -5.14 4.28 -12.47
N SER A 247 -4.89 5.58 -12.67
CA SER A 247 -3.69 6.06 -13.38
C SER A 247 -2.40 5.61 -12.68
N VAL A 248 -2.36 5.71 -11.35
CA VAL A 248 -1.20 5.29 -10.55
C VAL A 248 -0.95 3.79 -10.70
N ILE A 249 -2.01 2.98 -10.68
CA ILE A 249 -1.91 1.51 -10.79
C ILE A 249 -1.46 1.08 -12.18
N LYS A 250 -1.98 1.73 -13.22
CA LYS A 250 -1.66 1.44 -14.62
C LYS A 250 -0.18 1.67 -14.93
N ASP A 251 0.45 2.64 -14.27
CA ASP A 251 1.82 3.05 -14.55
C ASP A 251 2.88 2.20 -13.80
N ILE A 252 2.46 1.20 -13.01
CA ILE A 252 3.36 0.27 -12.31
C ILE A 252 3.72 -0.92 -13.23
N PRO A 253 4.97 -1.06 -13.70
CA PRO A 253 5.38 -2.10 -14.65
C PRO A 253 5.09 -3.53 -14.17
N GLU A 254 5.27 -3.79 -12.88
CA GLU A 254 5.09 -5.09 -12.25
C GLU A 254 3.62 -5.56 -12.26
N LEU A 255 2.67 -4.63 -12.41
CA LEU A 255 1.24 -4.95 -12.51
C LEU A 255 0.77 -5.15 -13.95
N SER A 256 1.62 -4.94 -14.97
CA SER A 256 1.24 -5.12 -16.38
C SER A 256 0.69 -6.52 -16.71
N GLY A 257 1.02 -7.53 -15.88
CA GLY A 257 0.53 -8.89 -15.97
C GLY A 257 -0.94 -9.09 -15.57
N MET A 258 -1.51 -8.14 -14.83
CA MET A 258 -2.80 -8.27 -14.16
C MET A 258 -3.94 -8.50 -15.14
N GLU A 259 -4.82 -9.48 -14.85
CA GLU A 259 -5.96 -9.85 -15.71
C GLU A 259 -6.82 -8.64 -16.09
N PHE A 260 -7.13 -7.78 -15.11
CA PHE A 260 -7.92 -6.56 -15.31
C PHE A 260 -7.24 -5.56 -16.25
N LEU A 261 -5.92 -5.40 -16.18
CA LEU A 261 -5.17 -4.46 -17.02
C LEU A 261 -5.04 -4.97 -18.46
N LYS A 262 -4.91 -6.29 -18.64
CA LYS A 262 -4.91 -6.94 -19.97
C LYS A 262 -6.29 -6.92 -20.62
N ASN A 263 -7.35 -7.19 -19.86
CA ASN A 263 -8.71 -7.22 -20.38
C ASN A 263 -9.70 -6.68 -19.34
N LYS A 264 -10.13 -5.43 -19.56
CA LYS A 264 -11.08 -4.75 -18.68
C LYS A 264 -12.52 -5.29 -18.78
N ASN A 265 -12.79 -6.22 -19.70
CA ASN A 265 -14.13 -6.76 -19.89
C ASN A 265 -14.44 -7.86 -18.87
N GLY A 266 -15.00 -7.47 -17.74
CA GLY A 266 -15.40 -8.37 -16.67
C GLY A 266 -15.67 -7.58 -15.39
N SER A 267 -16.01 -8.28 -14.33
CA SER A 267 -16.22 -7.65 -13.02
C SER A 267 -15.40 -8.25 -11.91
N PHE A 268 -14.83 -9.45 -12.07
CA PHE A 268 -14.14 -10.13 -10.98
C PHE A 268 -12.93 -10.89 -11.53
N PHE A 269 -11.75 -10.45 -11.11
CA PHE A 269 -10.47 -10.85 -11.69
C PHE A 269 -9.58 -11.45 -10.61
N LYS A 270 -8.75 -12.42 -10.98
CA LYS A 270 -7.80 -13.03 -10.07
C LYS A 270 -6.54 -12.16 -9.96
N LEU A 271 -5.97 -12.13 -8.77
CA LEU A 271 -4.67 -11.54 -8.49
C LEU A 271 -3.68 -12.64 -8.10
N THR A 272 -2.47 -12.56 -8.63
CA THR A 272 -1.34 -13.29 -8.05
C THR A 272 -0.97 -12.69 -6.69
N LYS A 273 -0.26 -13.46 -5.87
CA LYS A 273 0.20 -13.00 -4.56
C LYS A 273 1.11 -11.77 -4.67
N ASP A 274 1.96 -11.71 -5.70
CA ASP A 274 2.87 -10.59 -5.92
C ASP A 274 2.13 -9.32 -6.35
N GLU A 275 1.16 -9.44 -7.27
CA GLU A 275 0.29 -8.31 -7.65
C GLU A 275 -0.50 -7.79 -6.45
N TYR A 276 -1.06 -8.69 -5.64
CA TYR A 276 -1.74 -8.33 -4.40
C TYR A 276 -0.80 -7.59 -3.44
N ASN A 277 0.41 -8.10 -3.22
CA ASN A 277 1.38 -7.46 -2.32
C ASN A 277 1.76 -6.05 -2.79
N ILE A 278 1.95 -5.85 -4.09
CA ILE A 278 2.26 -4.54 -4.69
C ILE A 278 1.09 -3.58 -4.49
N LEU A 279 -0.14 -4.02 -4.81
CA LEU A 279 -1.35 -3.22 -4.61
C LEU A 279 -1.55 -2.88 -3.13
N MET A 280 -1.32 -3.84 -2.23
CA MET A 280 -1.41 -3.61 -0.79
C MET A 280 -0.35 -2.64 -0.30
N LYS A 281 0.89 -2.72 -0.77
CA LYS A 281 1.94 -1.75 -0.43
C LYS A 281 1.54 -0.34 -0.85
N LEU A 282 0.98 -0.19 -2.04
CA LEU A 282 0.46 1.08 -2.55
C LEU A 282 -0.70 1.60 -1.69
N ILE A 283 -1.70 0.76 -1.41
CA ILE A 283 -2.85 1.10 -0.57
C ILE A 283 -2.39 1.52 0.83
N ARG A 284 -1.50 0.74 1.46
CA ARG A 284 -1.01 0.99 2.83
C ARG A 284 -0.11 2.21 2.92
N GLY A 285 0.55 2.61 1.83
CA GLY A 285 1.26 3.89 1.75
C GLY A 285 0.34 5.09 1.98
N GLY A 286 -0.91 5.01 1.52
CA GLY A 286 -1.94 6.03 1.76
C GLY A 286 -2.90 5.73 2.92
N ASN A 287 -3.01 4.47 3.35
CA ASN A 287 -3.98 3.99 4.33
C ASN A 287 -3.31 3.01 5.33
N PRO A 288 -2.41 3.48 6.21
CA PRO A 288 -1.70 2.63 7.17
C PRO A 288 -2.68 1.93 8.13
N MET A 289 -2.38 0.67 8.51
CA MET A 289 -3.27 -0.10 9.40
C MET A 289 -3.25 0.40 10.85
N HIS A 290 -2.11 0.88 11.33
CA HIS A 290 -1.93 1.46 12.67
C HIS A 290 -1.02 2.68 12.53
N ASN A 291 -1.42 3.81 13.10
CA ASN A 291 -0.60 5.01 13.13
C ASN A 291 0.28 4.98 14.39
N PRO A 292 1.56 5.36 14.30
CA PRO A 292 2.40 5.56 15.48
C PRO A 292 1.72 6.54 16.45
N GLN A 293 1.72 6.23 17.74
CA GLN A 293 1.21 7.17 18.74
C GLN A 293 2.05 8.45 18.74
N TYR A 294 1.39 9.60 18.89
CA TYR A 294 2.05 10.89 18.90
C TYR A 294 1.39 11.81 19.93
N SER A 295 2.15 12.18 20.95
CA SER A 295 1.70 12.94 22.11
C SER A 295 2.32 14.35 22.18
N GLU A 296 1.92 15.12 23.19
CA GLU A 296 2.59 16.39 23.55
C GLU A 296 4.09 16.19 23.80
N THR A 297 4.49 15.12 24.49
CA THR A 297 5.91 14.84 24.74
C THR A 297 6.67 14.68 23.43
N ASN A 298 6.13 13.89 22.50
CA ASN A 298 6.74 13.72 21.18
C ASN A 298 6.78 15.02 20.38
N PHE A 299 5.84 15.93 20.60
CA PHE A 299 5.87 17.26 20.00
C PHE A 299 7.01 18.10 20.55
N LEU A 300 7.14 18.19 21.88
CA LEU A 300 8.16 19.00 22.54
C LEU A 300 9.59 18.48 22.32
N ASP A 301 9.75 17.18 22.12
CA ASP A 301 11.04 16.58 21.76
C ASP A 301 11.48 16.94 20.34
N ASN A 302 10.51 17.04 19.41
CA ASN A 302 10.79 17.24 17.98
C ASN A 302 10.76 18.72 17.57
N VAL A 303 10.01 19.54 18.29
CA VAL A 303 9.77 20.94 17.96
C VAL A 303 10.41 21.80 19.05
N PHE A 304 11.36 22.63 18.65
CA PHE A 304 12.12 23.51 19.52
C PHE A 304 11.29 24.71 20.01
N ILE A 305 10.25 24.42 20.78
CA ILE A 305 9.32 25.37 21.41
C ILE A 305 9.13 24.99 22.88
N LYS A 306 8.85 25.99 23.73
CA LYS A 306 8.60 25.77 25.16
C LYS A 306 7.23 25.14 25.39
N SER A 307 7.10 24.32 26.44
CA SER A 307 5.82 23.68 26.81
C SER A 307 4.69 24.69 27.03
N GLU A 308 4.97 25.84 27.65
CA GLU A 308 3.98 26.92 27.83
C GLU A 308 3.43 27.44 26.50
N GLU A 309 4.31 27.64 25.51
CA GLU A 309 3.97 28.12 24.18
C GLU A 309 3.23 27.04 23.37
N TYR A 310 3.58 25.76 23.51
CA TYR A 310 2.78 24.65 22.98
C TYR A 310 1.37 24.67 23.54
N ASN A 311 1.22 24.76 24.86
CA ASN A 311 -0.08 24.76 25.53
C ASN A 311 -0.93 25.95 25.08
N LYS A 312 -0.33 27.13 24.95
CA LYS A 312 -0.98 28.32 24.41
C LYS A 312 -1.41 28.13 22.95
N LEU A 313 -0.53 27.64 22.07
CA LEU A 313 -0.83 27.38 20.67
C LEU A 313 -1.97 26.37 20.52
N ARG A 314 -1.90 25.24 21.24
CA ARG A 314 -2.93 24.22 21.28
C ARG A 314 -4.26 24.80 21.76
N SER A 315 -4.25 25.58 22.83
CA SER A 315 -5.47 26.24 23.35
C SER A 315 -6.09 27.20 22.33
N LEU A 316 -5.27 28.03 21.67
CA LEU A 316 -5.73 28.96 20.63
C LEU A 316 -6.37 28.23 19.45
N LEU A 317 -5.74 27.15 18.98
CA LEU A 317 -6.25 26.34 17.88
C LEU A 317 -7.54 25.60 18.26
N LEU A 318 -7.60 25.01 19.45
CA LEU A 318 -8.80 24.29 19.91
C LEU A 318 -10.00 25.22 20.11
N ALA A 319 -9.76 26.42 20.63
CA ALA A 319 -10.82 27.42 20.87
C ALA A 319 -11.29 28.07 19.57
N LYS A 320 -10.37 28.56 18.73
CA LYS A 320 -10.72 29.36 17.54
C LYS A 320 -10.90 28.53 16.27
N LYS A 321 -10.45 27.27 16.27
CA LYS A 321 -10.40 26.35 15.11
C LYS A 321 -9.49 26.79 13.97
N ASN A 322 -9.00 28.03 13.96
CA ASN A 322 -8.06 28.52 12.97
C ASN A 322 -6.91 29.28 13.62
N VAL A 323 -5.69 28.93 13.24
CA VAL A 323 -4.47 29.63 13.67
C VAL A 323 -3.60 29.96 12.46
N ILE A 324 -2.90 31.08 12.49
CA ILE A 324 -1.81 31.41 11.57
C ILE A 324 -0.51 31.39 12.38
N LEU A 325 0.40 30.50 12.00
CA LEU A 325 1.77 30.50 12.47
C LEU A 325 2.54 31.52 11.63
N GLN A 326 2.99 32.59 12.27
CA GLN A 326 3.76 33.64 11.63
C GLN A 326 5.13 33.78 12.27
N GLY A 327 6.13 34.17 11.52
CA GLY A 327 7.46 34.41 12.05
C GLY A 327 8.52 34.38 10.96
N ALA A 328 9.76 34.55 11.39
CA ALA A 328 10.92 34.56 10.50
C ALA A 328 11.10 33.23 9.74
N PRO A 329 11.79 33.23 8.59
CA PRO A 329 12.14 31.98 7.91
C PRO A 329 12.98 31.08 8.83
N GLY A 330 12.83 29.76 8.68
CA GLY A 330 13.62 28.79 9.42
C GLY A 330 13.29 28.61 10.91
N VAL A 331 12.17 29.15 11.40
CA VAL A 331 11.69 28.90 12.79
C VAL A 331 10.86 27.61 12.91
N GLY A 332 10.81 26.77 11.87
CA GLY A 332 10.14 25.47 11.92
C GLY A 332 8.60 25.49 11.80
N LYS A 333 7.99 26.52 11.20
CA LYS A 333 6.52 26.65 11.05
C LYS A 333 5.88 25.41 10.40
N THR A 334 6.35 25.03 9.21
CA THR A 334 5.86 23.87 8.44
C THR A 334 6.04 22.56 9.20
N TYR A 335 7.17 22.40 9.87
CA TYR A 335 7.45 21.23 10.71
C TYR A 335 6.48 21.16 11.90
N SER A 336 6.28 22.29 12.58
CA SER A 336 5.44 22.41 13.78
C SER A 336 3.95 22.21 13.48
N ALA A 337 3.44 22.72 12.35
CA ALA A 337 2.01 22.60 12.02
C ALA A 337 1.56 21.13 11.94
N LYS A 338 2.31 20.27 11.25
CA LYS A 338 2.00 18.84 11.12
C LYS A 338 2.12 18.11 12.46
N ARG A 339 3.19 18.35 13.22
CA ARG A 339 3.38 17.72 14.53
C ARG A 339 2.33 18.17 15.55
N LEU A 340 1.89 19.43 15.49
CA LEU A 340 0.83 19.93 16.36
C LEU A 340 -0.48 19.18 16.10
N ALA A 341 -0.84 19.01 14.83
CA ALA A 341 -2.00 18.23 14.43
C ALA A 341 -1.91 16.79 14.96
N TYR A 342 -0.79 16.09 14.73
CA TYR A 342 -0.60 14.73 15.28
C TYR A 342 -0.72 14.68 16.79
N SER A 343 -0.15 15.65 17.52
CA SER A 343 -0.23 15.66 19.00
C SER A 343 -1.66 15.84 19.51
N ILE A 344 -2.53 16.49 18.74
CA ILE A 344 -3.94 16.70 19.07
C ILE A 344 -4.80 15.49 18.63
N ILE A 345 -4.43 14.82 17.54
CA ILE A 345 -5.07 13.57 17.09
C ILE A 345 -4.71 12.42 18.05
N GLY A 346 -3.47 12.39 18.54
CA GLY A 346 -2.90 11.33 19.38
C GLY A 346 -2.04 10.31 18.61
N GLU A 347 -1.92 10.46 17.30
CA GLU A 347 -1.23 9.53 16.41
C GLU A 347 -0.77 10.24 15.11
N GLU A 348 0.22 9.67 14.43
CA GLU A 348 0.72 10.15 13.13
C GLU A 348 -0.20 9.77 11.95
N ASP A 349 -1.48 10.14 12.04
CA ASP A 349 -2.45 9.86 10.98
C ASP A 349 -2.44 10.93 9.90
N ARG A 350 -1.70 10.65 8.81
CA ARG A 350 -1.66 11.52 7.62
C ARG A 350 -3.01 11.66 6.94
N THR A 351 -3.92 10.70 7.09
CA THR A 351 -5.23 10.74 6.42
C THR A 351 -6.15 11.81 7.02
N LYS A 352 -5.88 12.25 8.25
CA LYS A 352 -6.58 13.32 8.96
C LYS A 352 -5.96 14.70 8.74
N ILE A 353 -4.95 14.81 7.88
CA ILE A 353 -4.28 16.08 7.55
C ILE A 353 -4.27 16.29 6.05
N GLU A 354 -4.73 17.45 5.59
CA GLU A 354 -4.53 17.92 4.23
C GLU A 354 -3.51 19.05 4.23
N PHE A 355 -2.59 19.07 3.28
CA PHE A 355 -1.52 20.07 3.21
C PHE A 355 -1.45 20.65 1.81
N ILE A 356 -1.64 21.96 1.72
CA ILE A 356 -1.50 22.71 0.46
C ILE A 356 -0.62 23.93 0.66
N GLN A 357 -0.14 24.50 -0.44
CA GLN A 357 0.56 25.77 -0.46
C GLN A 357 -0.19 26.74 -1.38
N PHE A 358 -0.41 27.96 -0.92
CA PHE A 358 -0.98 29.01 -1.76
C PHE A 358 0.09 29.70 -2.61
N HIS A 359 -0.33 30.10 -3.81
CA HIS A 359 0.44 30.92 -4.74
C HIS A 359 -0.49 31.98 -5.36
N GLN A 360 0.09 32.98 -6.03
CA GLN A 360 -0.67 34.14 -6.55
C GLN A 360 -1.85 33.74 -7.46
N ASN A 361 -1.70 32.67 -8.24
CA ASN A 361 -2.74 32.17 -9.15
C ASN A 361 -3.67 31.11 -8.54
N TYR A 362 -3.60 30.86 -7.22
CA TYR A 362 -4.46 29.86 -6.58
C TYR A 362 -5.87 30.43 -6.48
N SER A 363 -6.87 29.65 -6.89
CA SER A 363 -8.22 30.13 -7.18
C SER A 363 -9.31 29.46 -6.32
N TYR A 364 -10.51 30.02 -6.33
CA TYR A 364 -11.68 29.38 -5.71
C TYR A 364 -12.00 28.04 -6.40
N GLU A 365 -11.82 28.00 -7.72
CA GLU A 365 -12.10 26.87 -8.58
C GLU A 365 -11.23 25.65 -8.28
N ASP A 366 -10.01 25.87 -7.78
CA ASP A 366 -9.11 24.82 -7.31
C ASP A 366 -9.37 24.42 -5.84
N PHE A 367 -9.79 25.39 -5.02
CA PHE A 367 -9.95 25.21 -3.58
C PHE A 367 -11.29 24.58 -3.21
N VAL A 368 -12.39 25.11 -3.74
CA VAL A 368 -13.76 24.76 -3.37
C VAL A 368 -14.45 24.00 -4.50
N MET A 369 -14.65 24.63 -5.65
CA MET A 369 -15.36 24.02 -6.78
C MET A 369 -15.23 24.87 -8.04
N GLY A 370 -15.07 24.25 -9.21
CA GLY A 370 -15.04 24.96 -10.48
C GLY A 370 -15.16 24.06 -11.70
N TYR A 371 -15.50 24.66 -12.85
CA TYR A 371 -15.56 23.94 -14.12
C TYR A 371 -14.15 23.70 -14.67
N LYS A 372 -13.82 22.43 -14.96
CA LYS A 372 -12.57 22.02 -15.61
C LYS A 372 -12.85 21.35 -16.96
N PRO A 373 -11.96 21.52 -17.96
CA PRO A 373 -12.14 20.91 -19.27
C PRO A 373 -12.02 19.39 -19.20
N LYS A 374 -12.79 18.68 -20.04
CA LYS A 374 -12.66 17.23 -20.23
C LYS A 374 -11.81 16.88 -21.45
N GLU A 375 -11.27 15.66 -21.46
CA GLU A 375 -10.51 15.12 -22.61
C GLU A 375 -11.37 14.96 -23.87
N ASP A 376 -12.67 14.68 -23.73
CA ASP A 376 -13.64 14.51 -24.82
C ASP A 376 -14.30 15.83 -25.29
N GLY A 377 -13.83 16.96 -24.76
CA GLY A 377 -14.41 18.28 -25.00
C GLY A 377 -15.52 18.66 -24.01
N GLY A 378 -15.76 19.96 -23.87
CA GLY A 378 -16.70 20.51 -22.87
C GLY A 378 -16.10 20.63 -21.47
N PHE A 379 -16.95 20.89 -20.48
CA PHE A 379 -16.57 21.15 -19.10
C PHE A 379 -17.31 20.25 -18.11
N GLU A 380 -16.65 19.88 -17.02
CA GLU A 380 -17.30 19.31 -15.83
C GLU A 380 -17.02 20.13 -14.60
N LEU A 381 -18.03 20.21 -13.75
CA LEU A 381 -17.87 20.78 -12.43
C LEU A 381 -17.09 19.79 -11.55
N ARG A 382 -15.94 20.23 -11.04
CA ARG A 382 -15.11 19.45 -10.12
C ARG A 382 -15.07 20.12 -8.76
N ARG A 383 -15.11 19.28 -7.72
CA ARG A 383 -14.92 19.67 -6.32
C ARG A 383 -13.43 19.83 -6.03
N GLY A 384 -13.09 20.95 -5.40
CA GLY A 384 -11.75 21.31 -4.99
C GLY A 384 -11.29 20.58 -3.72
N VAL A 385 -10.02 20.80 -3.38
CA VAL A 385 -9.34 20.08 -2.27
C VAL A 385 -9.99 20.34 -0.92
N PHE A 386 -10.36 21.59 -0.62
CA PHE A 386 -10.98 21.96 0.65
C PHE A 386 -12.39 21.39 0.79
N TYR A 387 -13.16 21.40 -0.30
CA TYR A 387 -14.48 20.80 -0.35
C TYR A 387 -14.41 19.31 0.00
N ASN A 388 -13.56 18.56 -0.70
CA ASN A 388 -13.43 17.11 -0.53
C ASN A 388 -12.96 16.77 0.90
N PHE A 389 -12.01 17.54 1.44
CA PHE A 389 -11.55 17.33 2.80
C PHE A 389 -12.60 17.67 3.87
N CYS A 390 -13.44 18.68 3.64
CA CYS A 390 -14.60 18.95 4.49
C CYS A 390 -15.60 17.78 4.48
N GLN A 391 -15.90 17.20 3.32
CA GLN A 391 -16.77 16.03 3.25
C GLN A 391 -16.20 14.84 4.03
N LYS A 392 -14.88 14.60 3.91
CA LYS A 392 -14.17 13.57 4.68
C LYS A 392 -14.28 13.79 6.19
N ALA A 393 -14.03 15.02 6.65
CA ALA A 393 -14.19 15.36 8.06
C ALA A 393 -15.63 15.24 8.54
N GLN A 394 -16.62 15.60 7.70
CA GLN A 394 -18.03 15.50 8.05
C GLN A 394 -18.50 14.05 8.23
N SER A 395 -17.94 13.09 7.47
CA SER A 395 -18.28 11.66 7.60
C SER A 395 -17.70 10.97 8.84
N ASP A 396 -16.77 11.64 9.55
CA ASP A 396 -16.13 11.12 10.76
C ASP A 396 -16.12 12.20 11.87
N PRO A 397 -17.30 12.56 12.41
CA PRO A 397 -17.48 13.74 13.27
C PRO A 397 -16.76 13.63 14.62
N ASP A 398 -16.45 12.42 15.08
CA ASP A 398 -15.80 12.17 16.38
C ASP A 398 -14.27 12.35 16.32
N LYS A 399 -13.69 12.39 15.12
CA LYS A 399 -12.26 12.59 14.92
C LYS A 399 -11.96 14.02 14.46
N LYS A 400 -10.77 14.51 14.81
CA LYS A 400 -10.31 15.86 14.44
C LYS A 400 -9.53 15.80 13.13
N TYR A 401 -9.81 16.75 12.23
CA TYR A 401 -9.17 16.88 10.92
C TYR A 401 -8.46 18.22 10.80
N PHE A 402 -7.30 18.26 10.15
CA PHE A 402 -6.46 19.46 10.06
C PHE A 402 -6.19 19.82 8.60
N PHE A 403 -6.49 21.05 8.22
CA PHE A 403 -6.21 21.60 6.91
C PHE A 403 -5.09 22.63 7.03
N ILE A 404 -3.90 22.28 6.52
CA ILE A 404 -2.69 23.09 6.65
C ILE A 404 -2.45 23.84 5.34
N ILE A 405 -2.27 25.16 5.45
CA ILE A 405 -2.07 26.05 4.31
C ILE A 405 -0.72 26.75 4.48
N ASP A 406 0.25 26.36 3.68
CA ASP A 406 1.54 27.03 3.60
C ASP A 406 1.44 28.29 2.72
N GLU A 407 2.28 29.27 3.03
CA GLU A 407 2.33 30.58 2.35
C GLU A 407 0.93 31.22 2.20
N ILE A 408 0.12 31.19 3.26
CA ILE A 408 -1.31 31.55 3.22
C ILE A 408 -1.56 32.99 2.72
N ASN A 409 -0.58 33.88 2.86
CA ASN A 409 -0.63 35.27 2.41
C ASN A 409 -0.16 35.50 0.95
N ARG A 410 0.32 34.46 0.25
CA ARG A 410 0.64 34.54 -1.20
C ARG A 410 -0.61 34.47 -2.09
N GLY A 411 -1.70 33.91 -1.57
CA GLY A 411 -2.99 33.86 -2.26
C GLY A 411 -3.92 34.98 -1.81
N ASN A 412 -4.86 35.39 -2.68
CA ASN A 412 -5.96 36.25 -2.27
C ASN A 412 -6.99 35.43 -1.49
N MET A 413 -6.79 35.30 -0.18
CA MET A 413 -7.65 34.49 0.69
C MET A 413 -9.14 34.81 0.57
N SER A 414 -9.52 36.10 0.46
CA SER A 414 -10.93 36.49 0.32
C SER A 414 -11.56 35.93 -0.96
N LYS A 415 -10.79 35.92 -2.07
CA LYS A 415 -11.24 35.30 -3.33
C LYS A 415 -11.22 33.77 -3.25
N ILE A 416 -10.18 33.17 -2.66
CA ILE A 416 -10.00 31.73 -2.60
C ILE A 416 -11.09 31.07 -1.73
N PHE A 417 -11.39 31.62 -0.55
CA PHE A 417 -12.45 31.11 0.31
C PHE A 417 -13.85 31.48 -0.19
N GLY A 418 -13.99 32.60 -0.90
CA GLY A 418 -15.27 33.06 -1.44
C GLY A 418 -16.35 33.14 -0.36
N GLU A 419 -17.49 32.49 -0.62
CA GLU A 419 -18.63 32.41 0.30
C GLU A 419 -18.34 31.63 1.59
N LEU A 420 -17.31 30.76 1.60
CA LEU A 420 -16.94 29.97 2.78
C LEU A 420 -16.22 30.79 3.84
N LEU A 421 -15.83 32.02 3.53
CA LEU A 421 -15.07 32.88 4.43
C LEU A 421 -15.78 33.08 5.77
N MET A 422 -17.11 33.12 5.82
CA MET A 422 -17.84 33.17 7.09
C MET A 422 -17.78 31.83 7.84
N LEU A 423 -17.88 30.72 7.12
CA LEU A 423 -18.04 29.37 7.69
C LEU A 423 -16.79 28.83 8.37
N ILE A 424 -15.61 29.41 8.10
CA ILE A 424 -14.39 29.00 8.81
C ILE A 424 -14.40 29.45 10.29
N GLU A 425 -15.23 30.43 10.66
CA GLU A 425 -15.38 30.85 12.07
C GLU A 425 -16.00 29.72 12.91
N ASN A 426 -15.48 29.49 14.12
CA ASN A 426 -15.91 28.38 14.99
C ASN A 426 -17.43 28.32 15.17
N ASP A 427 -18.06 29.46 15.41
CA ASP A 427 -19.49 29.56 15.73
C ASP A 427 -20.41 29.42 14.50
N TYR A 428 -19.85 29.49 13.28
CA TYR A 428 -20.59 29.39 12.02
C TYR A 428 -20.37 28.05 11.31
N ARG A 429 -19.90 27.03 12.03
CA ARG A 429 -19.63 25.68 11.49
C ARG A 429 -20.77 24.69 11.69
N GLY A 430 -20.86 23.73 10.77
CA GLY A 430 -21.83 22.65 10.77
C GLY A 430 -23.17 23.01 10.11
N GLU A 431 -24.05 22.01 10.02
CA GLU A 431 -25.25 22.03 9.17
C GLU A 431 -26.20 23.21 9.42
N LYS A 432 -26.28 23.72 10.66
CA LYS A 432 -27.13 24.88 11.01
C LYS A 432 -26.76 26.16 10.26
N HIS A 433 -25.52 26.26 9.78
CA HIS A 433 -24.98 27.44 9.11
C HIS A 433 -24.67 27.17 7.63
N GLN A 434 -25.19 26.08 7.07
CA GLN A 434 -24.95 25.75 5.66
C GLN A 434 -25.37 26.89 4.73
N ILE A 435 -24.56 27.12 3.69
CA ILE A 435 -24.84 28.10 2.65
C ILE A 435 -24.95 27.39 1.31
N ARG A 436 -25.65 28.03 0.36
CA ARG A 436 -25.74 27.54 -1.01
C ARG A 436 -24.49 27.95 -1.79
N LEU A 437 -23.80 26.98 -2.39
CA LEU A 437 -22.64 27.21 -3.25
C LEU A 437 -23.06 27.83 -4.59
N ALA A 438 -22.19 28.63 -5.18
CA ALA A 438 -22.49 29.41 -6.39
C ALA A 438 -22.74 28.56 -7.66
N TYR A 439 -22.11 27.39 -7.78
CA TYR A 439 -22.07 26.64 -9.05
C TYR A 439 -23.17 25.59 -9.23
N ASN A 440 -23.69 24.98 -8.16
CA ASN A 440 -24.55 23.79 -8.27
C ASN A 440 -25.72 23.72 -7.29
N ASP A 441 -26.06 24.84 -6.65
CA ASP A 441 -27.15 24.92 -5.67
C ASP A 441 -27.02 23.97 -4.45
N GLU A 442 -25.85 23.36 -4.28
CA GLU A 442 -25.54 22.46 -3.17
C GLU A 442 -25.39 23.26 -1.88
N TYR A 443 -26.01 22.76 -0.81
CA TYR A 443 -25.76 23.31 0.52
C TYR A 443 -24.47 22.73 1.09
N PHE A 444 -23.60 23.61 1.57
CA PHE A 444 -22.31 23.26 2.11
C PHE A 444 -22.08 23.95 3.45
N SER A 445 -21.44 23.24 4.39
CA SER A 445 -20.98 23.80 5.65
C SER A 445 -19.56 23.33 5.95
N VAL A 446 -18.78 24.15 6.65
CA VAL A 446 -17.48 23.72 7.17
C VAL A 446 -17.70 22.87 8.43
N PRO A 447 -17.13 21.65 8.53
CA PRO A 447 -17.34 20.77 9.69
C PRO A 447 -16.76 21.33 11.00
N LYS A 448 -17.42 21.02 12.12
CA LYS A 448 -17.00 21.47 13.48
C LYS A 448 -15.70 20.82 13.97
N ASN A 449 -15.38 19.65 13.43
CA ASN A 449 -14.20 18.87 13.74
C ASN A 449 -12.99 19.17 12.82
N LEU A 450 -13.14 20.11 11.87
CA LEU A 450 -12.03 20.62 11.06
C LEU A 450 -11.23 21.68 11.84
N TYR A 451 -9.93 21.79 11.61
CA TYR A 451 -9.05 22.83 12.15
C TYR A 451 -8.17 23.35 11.02
N ILE A 452 -7.98 24.67 10.90
CA ILE A 452 -7.16 25.26 9.85
C ILE A 452 -5.88 25.82 10.46
N ILE A 453 -4.73 25.45 9.90
CA ILE A 453 -3.42 25.99 10.30
C ILE A 453 -2.80 26.67 9.08
N GLY A 454 -2.83 28.00 9.06
CA GLY A 454 -2.12 28.80 8.08
C GLY A 454 -0.68 29.06 8.51
N MET A 455 0.22 29.26 7.55
CA MET A 455 1.60 29.64 7.81
C MET A 455 2.00 30.79 6.90
N MET A 456 2.76 31.74 7.44
CA MET A 456 3.31 32.83 6.66
C MET A 456 4.66 33.31 7.17
N ASN A 457 5.50 33.75 6.24
CA ASN A 457 6.73 34.46 6.55
C ASN A 457 6.42 35.94 6.77
N THR A 458 6.93 36.50 7.87
CA THR A 458 6.70 37.91 8.23
C THR A 458 7.66 38.88 7.55
N ALA A 459 8.81 38.39 7.06
CA ALA A 459 9.79 39.20 6.35
C ALA A 459 9.35 39.59 4.92
N ASP A 460 8.38 38.86 4.37
CA ASP A 460 8.05 38.91 2.95
C ASP A 460 7.09 40.09 2.67
N ARG A 461 7.68 41.24 2.32
CA ARG A 461 6.97 42.53 2.11
C ARG A 461 6.15 42.59 0.82
N SER A 462 6.33 41.61 -0.06
CA SER A 462 5.67 41.52 -1.37
C SER A 462 4.23 41.00 -1.32
N LEU A 463 3.78 40.58 -0.13
CA LEU A 463 2.58 39.79 0.04
C LEU A 463 1.33 40.64 0.31
N ALA A 464 0.18 40.15 -0.14
CA ALA A 464 -1.09 40.84 0.07
C ALA A 464 -1.36 40.98 1.57
N MET A 465 -1.65 42.21 2.03
CA MET A 465 -2.04 42.44 3.41
C MET A 465 -3.28 41.59 3.74
N ILE A 466 -3.22 40.85 4.84
CA ILE A 466 -4.36 40.08 5.33
C ILE A 466 -5.46 41.07 5.73
N ASP A 467 -6.57 41.03 5.01
CA ASP A 467 -7.73 41.87 5.29
C ASP A 467 -8.21 41.64 6.73
N TYR A 468 -8.71 42.72 7.36
CA TYR A 468 -9.25 42.73 8.71
C TYR A 468 -10.36 41.68 8.90
N ALA A 469 -11.18 41.46 7.86
CA ALA A 469 -12.21 40.42 7.88
C ALA A 469 -11.62 39.02 8.08
N LEU A 470 -10.47 38.70 7.46
CA LEU A 470 -9.77 37.43 7.68
C LEU A 470 -9.07 37.42 9.03
N ARG A 471 -8.43 38.52 9.41
CA ARG A 471 -7.66 38.63 10.66
C ARG A 471 -8.51 38.27 11.89
N ARG A 472 -9.78 38.65 11.93
CA ARG A 472 -10.66 38.29 13.06
C ARG A 472 -10.98 36.79 13.16
N ARG A 473 -10.84 36.01 12.08
CA ARG A 473 -11.20 34.58 11.98
C ARG A 473 -10.07 33.64 12.39
N PHE A 474 -8.84 34.13 12.40
CA PHE A 474 -7.64 33.41 12.81
C PHE A 474 -7.09 33.93 14.14
N SER A 475 -6.48 33.05 14.92
CA SER A 475 -5.56 33.45 15.99
C SER A 475 -4.17 33.55 15.35
N PHE A 476 -3.44 34.62 15.63
CA PHE A 476 -2.07 34.77 15.13
C PHE A 476 -1.12 34.34 16.23
N PHE A 477 -0.21 33.43 15.90
CA PHE A 477 0.77 32.88 16.81
C PHE A 477 2.17 33.16 16.27
N ASP A 478 2.94 33.95 17.01
CA ASP A 478 4.31 34.32 16.68
C ASP A 478 5.27 33.19 17.04
N MET A 479 5.85 32.56 16.02
CA MET A 479 6.94 31.60 16.17
C MET A 479 8.27 32.33 16.14
N VAL A 480 9.05 32.18 17.20
CA VAL A 480 10.37 32.78 17.38
C VAL A 480 11.48 31.72 17.21
N PRO A 481 12.74 32.12 16.95
CA PRO A 481 13.86 31.18 16.94
C PRO A 481 13.97 30.39 18.27
N GLY A 482 13.97 29.06 18.17
CA GLY A 482 13.91 28.12 19.28
C GLY A 482 15.23 27.84 19.99
N PHE A 483 16.27 28.68 19.82
CA PHE A 483 17.61 28.46 20.39
C PHE A 483 17.59 28.33 21.93
N ASP A 484 16.60 28.92 22.61
CA ASP A 484 16.46 28.85 24.07
C ASP A 484 15.47 27.77 24.57
N SER A 485 14.93 26.95 23.67
CA SER A 485 14.05 25.83 24.04
C SER A 485 14.86 24.69 24.67
N ASP A 486 14.22 23.92 25.56
CA ASP A 486 14.88 22.79 26.22
C ASP A 486 15.29 21.71 25.21
N GLY A 487 14.47 21.48 24.18
CA GLY A 487 14.80 20.55 23.09
C GLY A 487 16.03 20.98 22.30
N PHE A 488 16.18 22.27 21.98
CA PHE A 488 17.35 22.75 21.23
C PHE A 488 18.61 22.71 22.09
N LYS A 489 18.53 23.08 23.38
CA LYS A 489 19.66 22.96 24.31
C LYS A 489 20.15 21.52 24.44
N LYS A 490 19.23 20.58 24.59
CA LYS A 490 19.56 19.14 24.62
C LYS A 490 20.19 18.68 23.31
N TYR A 491 19.71 19.19 22.17
CA TYR A 491 20.33 18.94 20.86
C TYR A 491 21.76 19.49 20.80
N GLN A 492 22.01 20.71 21.28
CA GLN A 492 23.37 21.27 21.36
C GLN A 492 24.29 20.44 22.27
N GLU A 493 23.80 20.04 23.45
CA GLU A 493 24.55 19.21 24.40
C GLU A 493 24.93 17.85 23.79
N ASN A 494 24.02 17.22 23.05
CA ASN A 494 24.29 15.93 22.41
C ASN A 494 25.33 15.99 21.29
N LEU A 495 25.47 17.14 20.62
CA LEU A 495 26.47 17.33 19.57
C LEU A 495 27.88 17.54 20.13
N ASP A 496 27.99 17.97 21.39
CA ASP A 496 29.25 18.20 22.13
C ASP A 496 30.32 18.93 21.30
N CYS A 497 29.95 20.07 20.70
CA CYS A 497 30.82 20.83 19.80
C CYS A 497 30.94 22.29 20.26
N ASP A 498 32.13 22.66 20.77
CA ASP A 498 32.43 24.02 21.24
C ASP A 498 32.28 25.08 20.14
N ALA A 499 32.76 24.80 18.93
CA ALA A 499 32.66 25.71 17.80
C ALA A 499 31.19 26.00 17.46
N PHE A 500 30.36 24.96 17.45
CA PHE A 500 28.92 25.10 17.25
C PHE A 500 28.27 25.96 18.34
N ASN A 501 28.59 25.71 19.62
CA ASN A 501 28.06 26.50 20.73
C ASN A 501 28.41 27.99 20.61
N ARG A 502 29.68 28.31 20.30
CA ARG A 502 30.12 29.70 20.07
C ARG A 502 29.36 30.37 18.92
N VAL A 503 29.14 29.65 17.81
CA VAL A 503 28.37 30.17 16.66
C VAL A 503 26.91 30.40 17.04
N ILE A 504 26.26 29.48 17.76
CA ILE A 504 24.87 29.67 18.20
C ILE A 504 24.74 30.90 19.12
N ASP A 505 25.66 31.09 20.07
CA ASP A 505 25.65 32.28 20.93
C ASP A 505 25.82 33.58 20.13
N ALA A 506 26.67 33.58 19.11
CA ALA A 506 26.81 34.72 18.20
C ALA A 506 25.55 34.96 17.36
N ILE A 507 24.88 33.92 16.87
CA ILE A 507 23.60 34.03 16.16
C ILE A 507 22.50 34.59 17.07
N LYS A 508 22.46 34.18 18.35
CA LYS A 508 21.51 34.73 19.34
C LYS A 508 21.76 36.23 19.56
N ALA A 509 23.02 36.64 19.70
CA ALA A 509 23.38 38.05 19.82
C ALA A 509 22.99 38.85 18.55
N LEU A 510 23.29 38.31 17.37
CA LEU A 510 22.93 38.91 16.09
C LEU A 510 21.40 39.06 15.93
N ASN A 511 20.63 38.07 16.39
CA ASN A 511 19.17 38.14 16.40
C ASN A 511 18.62 39.28 17.27
N VAL A 512 19.30 39.62 18.37
CA VAL A 512 18.93 40.79 19.19
C VAL A 512 19.15 42.09 18.42
N GLU A 513 20.21 42.17 17.63
CA GLU A 513 20.48 43.34 16.79
C GLU A 513 19.49 43.46 15.63
N ILE A 514 19.26 42.37 14.88
CA ILE A 514 18.27 42.31 13.79
C ILE A 514 16.88 42.70 14.30
N ALA A 515 16.46 42.19 15.47
CA ALA A 515 15.16 42.49 16.04
C ALA A 515 14.97 43.97 16.43
N LYS A 516 16.07 44.69 16.70
CA LYS A 516 16.07 46.11 17.07
C LYS A 516 16.32 47.04 15.87
N ASP A 517 16.73 46.50 14.73
CA ASP A 517 16.98 47.28 13.52
C ASP A 517 15.65 47.81 12.95
N ASP A 518 15.53 49.12 12.82
CA ASP A 518 14.32 49.81 12.35
C ASP A 518 13.90 49.37 10.93
N SER A 519 14.85 48.90 10.13
CA SER A 519 14.61 48.47 8.75
C SER A 519 14.26 46.99 8.64
N LEU A 520 14.45 46.17 9.68
CA LEU A 520 14.24 44.72 9.67
C LEU A 520 13.17 44.30 10.69
N GLY A 521 13.50 44.36 11.98
CA GLY A 521 12.67 43.89 13.08
C GLY A 521 12.65 42.37 13.25
N LYS A 522 11.82 41.90 14.20
CA LYS A 522 11.76 40.48 14.63
C LYS A 522 11.43 39.48 13.51
N GLY A 523 10.78 39.94 12.44
CA GLY A 523 10.40 39.08 11.32
C GLY A 523 11.58 38.58 10.48
N PHE A 524 12.77 39.17 10.66
CA PHE A 524 14.00 38.87 9.93
C PHE A 524 15.00 38.07 10.78
N CYS A 525 14.69 37.72 12.03
CA CYS A 525 15.59 36.93 12.86
C CYS A 525 15.96 35.60 12.18
N ILE A 526 17.20 35.18 12.34
CA ILE A 526 17.72 33.91 11.86
C ILE A 526 17.07 32.77 12.63
N GLY A 527 16.41 31.87 11.90
CA GLY A 527 15.79 30.68 12.44
C GLY A 527 16.80 29.61 12.86
N HIS A 528 16.36 28.67 13.70
CA HIS A 528 17.21 27.58 14.16
C HIS A 528 17.35 26.45 13.14
N SER A 529 16.45 26.34 12.15
CA SER A 529 16.44 25.22 11.21
C SER A 529 17.72 25.08 10.39
N TYR A 530 18.44 26.17 10.14
CA TYR A 530 19.75 26.17 9.47
C TYR A 530 20.79 25.34 10.23
N PHE A 531 20.61 25.19 11.55
CA PHE A 531 21.55 24.55 12.45
C PHE A 531 21.07 23.17 12.96
N CYS A 532 20.03 22.60 12.36
CA CYS A 532 19.37 21.37 12.82
C CYS A 532 19.69 20.15 11.95
N ASN A 533 19.21 18.98 12.39
CA ASN A 533 19.29 17.69 11.68
C ASN A 533 20.71 17.15 11.48
N GLN A 534 21.62 17.43 12.41
CA GLN A 534 22.96 16.82 12.43
C GLN A 534 23.09 15.82 13.57
N GLU A 535 23.83 14.74 13.33
CA GLU A 535 24.24 13.78 14.37
C GLU A 535 25.62 14.12 14.95
N SER A 536 26.45 14.80 14.16
CA SER A 536 27.74 15.34 14.57
C SER A 536 28.03 16.61 13.77
N ILE A 537 28.85 17.50 14.31
CA ILE A 537 29.24 18.76 13.66
C ILE A 537 30.72 18.69 13.29
N ASP A 538 31.02 19.04 12.04
CA ASP A 538 32.37 19.38 11.62
C ASP A 538 32.46 20.86 11.21
N ASN A 539 33.68 21.39 11.25
CA ASN A 539 33.95 22.80 10.96
C ASN A 539 33.65 23.17 9.50
N MET A 540 33.73 22.22 8.57
CA MET A 540 33.44 22.47 7.15
C MET A 540 31.94 22.65 6.95
N TRP A 541 31.11 21.79 7.56
CA TRP A 541 29.66 21.93 7.54
C TRP A 541 29.22 23.25 8.16
N LEU A 542 29.75 23.60 9.33
CA LEU A 542 29.39 24.84 10.00
C LEU A 542 29.81 26.07 9.18
N GLY A 543 30.98 26.00 8.55
CA GLY A 543 31.46 27.00 7.59
C GLY A 543 30.51 27.13 6.41
N ASN A 544 30.09 26.01 5.81
CA ASN A 544 29.17 26.02 4.68
C ASN A 544 27.81 26.63 5.04
N VAL A 545 27.24 26.32 6.21
CA VAL A 545 25.99 26.94 6.67
C VAL A 545 26.14 28.46 6.77
N ILE A 546 27.27 28.94 7.33
CA ILE A 546 27.51 30.38 7.45
C ILE A 546 27.73 31.01 6.07
N GLU A 547 28.58 30.44 5.22
CA GLU A 547 28.96 31.04 3.92
C GLU A 547 27.84 30.99 2.88
N TYR A 548 27.06 29.92 2.85
CA TYR A 548 26.12 29.65 1.76
C TYR A 548 24.65 29.81 2.14
N ASP A 549 24.30 29.78 3.42
CA ASP A 549 22.91 30.02 3.86
C ASP A 549 22.77 31.36 4.59
N ILE A 550 23.62 31.62 5.60
CA ILE A 550 23.48 32.81 6.45
C ILE A 550 24.02 34.07 5.74
N ALA A 551 25.21 34.03 5.17
CA ALA A 551 25.84 35.20 4.57
C ALA A 551 25.01 35.78 3.40
N PRO A 552 24.45 35.00 2.46
CA PRO A 552 23.59 35.56 1.41
C PRO A 552 22.35 36.26 1.98
N MET A 553 21.75 35.70 3.03
CA MET A 553 20.61 36.32 3.72
C MET A 553 21.00 37.63 4.41
N LEU A 554 22.14 37.68 5.11
CA LEU A 554 22.64 38.92 5.73
C LEU A 554 22.96 40.00 4.69
N ARG A 555 23.44 39.59 3.50
CA ARG A 555 23.66 40.51 2.37
C ARG A 555 22.37 41.12 1.85
N GLU A 556 21.27 40.36 1.84
CA GLU A 556 19.95 40.90 1.51
C GLU A 556 19.43 41.85 2.59
N TYR A 557 19.68 41.53 3.87
CA TYR A 557 19.22 42.35 4.99
C TYR A 557 19.90 43.72 5.01
N TRP A 558 21.20 43.75 4.74
CA TRP A 558 22.02 44.96 4.71
C TRP A 558 22.54 45.25 3.30
N PHE A 559 21.66 45.21 2.31
CA PHE A 559 22.00 45.40 0.89
C PHE A 559 22.69 46.74 0.57
N ASP A 560 22.45 47.76 1.40
CA ASP A 560 23.05 49.09 1.33
C ASP A 560 24.18 49.31 2.36
N ASN A 561 24.47 48.31 3.19
CA ASN A 561 25.48 48.36 4.24
C ASN A 561 26.43 47.15 4.17
N ASP A 562 27.19 47.10 3.08
CA ASP A 562 28.22 46.08 2.80
C ASP A 562 29.23 45.89 3.94
N LYS A 563 29.52 46.96 4.70
CA LYS A 563 30.44 46.91 5.83
C LYS A 563 29.86 46.05 6.96
N LYS A 564 28.62 46.33 7.38
CA LYS A 564 27.94 45.59 8.45
C LYS A 564 27.73 44.11 8.08
N PHE A 565 27.33 43.85 6.82
CA PHE A 565 27.22 42.48 6.29
C PHE A 565 28.54 41.71 6.43
N LYS A 566 29.67 42.29 5.97
CA LYS A 566 30.99 41.64 6.07
C LYS A 566 31.43 41.45 7.51
N GLU A 567 31.27 42.48 8.35
CA GLU A 567 31.66 42.42 9.77
C GLU A 567 30.94 41.28 10.51
N GLU A 568 29.62 41.12 10.34
CA GLU A 568 28.89 40.04 11.01
C GLU A 568 29.20 38.66 10.41
N THR A 569 29.43 38.58 9.08
CA THR A 569 29.81 37.31 8.43
C THR A 569 31.20 36.84 8.86
N ASP A 570 32.20 37.72 8.82
CA ASP A 570 33.59 37.43 9.21
C ASP A 570 33.67 37.04 10.70
N LYS A 571 32.88 37.72 11.55
CA LYS A 571 32.73 37.38 12.97
C LYS A 571 32.22 35.96 13.16
N LEU A 572 31.15 35.55 12.46
CA LEU A 572 30.63 34.18 12.54
C LEU A 572 31.67 33.14 12.08
N LEU A 573 32.34 33.38 10.95
CA LEU A 573 33.37 32.47 10.42
C LEU A 573 34.59 32.36 11.33
N SER A 574 34.96 33.43 12.03
CA SER A 574 36.09 33.43 12.96
C SER A 574 35.90 32.49 14.16
N LEU A 575 34.64 32.20 14.54
CA LEU A 575 34.30 31.36 15.69
C LEU A 575 34.42 29.86 15.43
N ILE A 576 34.59 29.47 14.16
CA ILE A 576 34.80 28.06 13.76
C ILE A 576 36.25 27.62 14.03
N LYS A 577 37.19 28.56 14.06
CA LYS A 577 38.63 28.30 14.17
C LYS A 577 39.10 27.96 15.58
#